data_AF-A0A6J6VHA7-F1
#
_entry.id   AF-A0A6J6VHA7-F1
#
_cell.length_a   1.000
_cell.length_b   1.000
_cell.length_c   1.000
_cell.angle_alpha   90.00
_cell.angle_beta   90.00
_cell.angle_gamma   90.00
#
_symmetry.space_group_name_H-M   'P 1'
#
loop_
_entity.id
_entity.type
_entity.pdbx_description
1 polymer ?
#
loop_
_entity_poly.entity_id
_entity_poly.type
_entity_poly.pdbx_seq_one_letter_code
_entity_poly.pdbx_strand_id
1 'polypeptide(L)'
;MAAYTLWKITGESEYLKDYDMWWAYIDEHVLDQQLGSWHHELDTNNQPSESMWPGKPDIYHSFNACIMPLLPLKSSFIASALSMRGK
;
A
#
# COMPACT_ATOMS: atom_id res chain seq x y z
N MET A 1 3.94 0.52 3.43
CA MET A 1 4.98 1.53 3.10
C MET A 1 6.06 1.64 4.14
N ALA A 2 5.74 1.67 5.44
CA ALA A 2 6.76 1.74 6.49
C ALA A 2 7.86 0.68 6.35
N ALA A 3 7.49 -0.60 6.18
CA ALA A 3 8.44 -1.69 6.01
C ALA A 3 9.37 -1.50 4.79
N TYR A 4 8.81 -1.21 3.60
CA TYR A 4 9.64 -0.91 2.42
C TYR A 4 10.61 0.27 2.65
N THR A 5 10.14 1.37 3.24
CA THR A 5 10.98 2.53 3.54
C THR A 5 12.09 2.20 4.53
N LEU A 6 11.78 1.45 5.60
CA LEU A 6 12.78 1.01 6.58
C LEU A 6 13.82 0.12 5.91
N TRP A 7 13.40 -0.88 5.13
CA TRP A 7 14.32 -1.70 4.34
C TRP A 7 15.23 -0.86 3.43
N LYS A 8 14.69 0.13 2.72
CA LYS A 8 15.49 1.02 1.85
C LYS A 8 16.53 1.83 2.61
N ILE A 9 16.28 2.19 3.87
CA ILE A 9 17.16 3.00 4.70
C ILE A 9 18.18 2.14 5.45
N THR A 10 17.75 1.02 6.04
CA THR A 10 18.57 0.20 6.94
C THR A 10 19.20 -1.02 6.28
N GLY A 11 18.58 -1.54 5.21
CA GLY A 11 18.99 -2.77 4.54
C GLY A 11 18.61 -4.06 5.28
N GLU A 12 17.87 -3.96 6.40
CA GLU A 12 17.50 -5.12 7.21
C GLU A 12 16.43 -5.99 6.52
N SER A 13 16.74 -7.27 6.34
CA SER A 13 15.92 -8.18 5.52
C SER A 13 14.53 -8.47 6.09
N GLU A 14 14.34 -8.32 7.41
CA GLU A 14 13.04 -8.51 8.07
C GLU A 14 11.98 -7.54 7.54
N TYR A 15 12.35 -6.28 7.30
CA TYR A 15 11.42 -5.30 6.75
C TYR A 15 11.00 -5.61 5.31
N LEU A 16 11.86 -6.23 4.52
CA LEU A 16 11.47 -6.69 3.18
C LEU A 16 10.52 -7.88 3.26
N LYS A 17 10.75 -8.82 4.18
CA LYS A 17 9.85 -9.96 4.42
C LYS A 17 8.46 -9.50 4.85
N ASP A 18 8.38 -8.54 5.76
CA ASP A 18 7.10 -7.97 6.19
C ASP A 18 6.38 -7.28 5.02
N TYR A 19 7.12 -6.55 4.19
CA TYR A 19 6.57 -5.92 2.99
C TYR A 19 5.96 -6.93 2.01
N ASP A 20 6.67 -8.03 1.74
CA ASP A 20 6.21 -9.09 0.84
C ASP A 20 5.00 -9.84 1.44
N MET A 21 5.03 -10.13 2.75
CA MET A 21 3.92 -10.76 3.46
C MET A 21 2.63 -9.92 3.38
N TRP A 22 2.73 -8.60 3.58
CA TRP A 22 1.57 -7.73 3.50
C TRP A 22 1.01 -7.62 2.08
N TRP A 23 1.87 -7.63 1.05
CA TRP A 23 1.39 -7.67 -0.34
C TRP A 23 0.66 -8.98 -0.67
N ALA A 24 1.14 -10.12 -0.18
CA ALA A 24 0.43 -11.39 -0.32
C ALA A 24 -0.95 -11.32 0.34
N TYR A 25 -1.05 -10.77 1.55
CA TYR A 25 -2.34 -10.56 2.23
C TYR A 25 -3.28 -9.65 1.44
N ILE A 26 -2.75 -8.55 0.89
CA ILE A 26 -3.52 -7.61 0.07
C ILE A 26 -4.08 -8.32 -1.17
N ASP A 27 -3.25 -9.08 -1.87
CA ASP A 27 -3.63 -9.81 -3.07
C ASP A 27 -4.71 -10.86 -2.79
N GLU A 28 -4.57 -11.58 -1.68
CA GLU A 28 -5.47 -12.68 -1.30
C GLU A 28 -6.82 -12.20 -0.76
N HIS A 29 -6.86 -11.12 0.02
CA HIS A 29 -8.05 -10.76 0.80
C HIS A 29 -8.58 -9.35 0.55
N VAL A 30 -7.70 -8.39 0.21
CA VAL A 30 -8.06 -6.97 0.20
C VAL A 30 -8.44 -6.49 -1.20
N LEU A 31 -7.81 -7.03 -2.25
CA LEU A 31 -8.14 -6.69 -3.63
C LEU A 31 -9.53 -7.20 -4.01
N ASP A 32 -10.41 -6.28 -4.43
CA ASP A 32 -11.67 -6.65 -5.05
C ASP A 32 -11.45 -6.84 -6.55
N GLN A 33 -11.27 -8.07 -6.97
CA GLN A 33 -11.07 -8.41 -8.39
C GLN A 33 -12.35 -8.29 -9.22
N GLN A 34 -13.52 -8.26 -8.60
CA GLN A 34 -14.81 -8.23 -9.30
C GLN A 34 -15.23 -6.79 -9.64
N LEU A 35 -15.12 -5.87 -8.67
CA LEU A 35 -15.57 -4.48 -8.80
C LEU A 35 -14.40 -3.48 -8.83
N GLY A 36 -13.16 -3.96 -8.68
CA GLY A 36 -11.95 -3.13 -8.68
C GLY A 36 -11.73 -2.41 -7.35
N SER A 37 -10.55 -1.81 -7.18
CA SER A 37 -10.11 -1.19 -5.92
C SER A 37 -9.97 -2.21 -4.77
N TRP A 38 -9.81 -1.72 -3.55
CA TRP A 38 -9.61 -2.51 -2.34
C TRP A 38 -10.90 -2.53 -1.52
N HIS A 39 -11.25 -3.66 -0.91
CA HIS A 39 -12.22 -3.71 0.16
C HIS A 39 -11.74 -2.82 1.30
N HIS A 40 -12.61 -1.92 1.77
CA HIS A 40 -12.22 -0.94 2.78
C HIS A 40 -12.25 -1.52 4.20
N GLU A 41 -13.03 -2.58 4.40
CA GLU A 41 -13.14 -3.28 5.67
C GLU A 41 -13.26 -4.79 5.40
N LEU A 42 -12.57 -5.57 6.22
CA LEU A 42 -12.70 -7.01 6.30
C LEU A 42 -13.10 -7.39 7.73
N ASP A 43 -13.86 -8.47 7.87
CA ASP A 43 -14.16 -9.05 9.17
C ASP A 43 -12.97 -9.85 9.75
N THR A 44 -13.16 -10.46 10.91
CA THR A 44 -12.12 -11.28 11.57
C THR A 44 -11.74 -12.56 10.81
N ASN A 45 -12.52 -12.94 9.79
CA ASN A 45 -12.27 -14.08 8.92
C ASN A 45 -11.74 -13.65 7.53
N ASN A 46 -11.29 -12.39 7.41
CA ASN A 46 -10.83 -11.77 6.17
C ASN A 46 -11.88 -11.75 5.04
N GLN A 47 -13.17 -11.68 5.38
CA GLN A 47 -14.24 -11.52 4.39
C GLN A 47 -14.66 -10.04 4.28
N PRO A 48 -15.03 -9.56 3.09
CA PRO A 48 -15.54 -8.19 2.92
C PRO A 48 -16.65 -7.85 3.90
N SER A 49 -16.47 -6.72 4.59
CA SER A 49 -17.42 -6.17 5.54
C SER A 49 -17.64 -4.68 5.25
N GLU A 50 -18.74 -4.14 5.75
CA GLU A 50 -19.12 -2.74 5.61
C GLU A 50 -19.71 -2.17 6.92
N SER A 51 -19.40 -2.81 8.05
CA SER A 51 -20.03 -2.51 9.34
C SER A 51 -19.64 -1.14 9.90
N MET A 52 -18.39 -0.74 9.71
CA MET A 52 -17.84 0.56 10.08
C MET A 52 -17.71 1.47 8.86
N TRP A 53 -17.32 0.90 7.72
CA TRP A 53 -17.04 1.65 6.50
C TRP A 53 -17.83 1.11 5.31
N PRO A 54 -18.97 1.73 4.98
CA PRO A 54 -19.75 1.36 3.81
C PRO A 54 -18.99 1.64 2.50
N GLY A 55 -18.95 0.65 1.60
CA GLY A 55 -18.33 0.76 0.29
C GLY A 55 -16.80 0.97 0.32
N LYS A 56 -16.31 1.84 -0.58
CA LYS A 56 -14.86 2.10 -0.80
C LYS A 56 -14.58 3.61 -0.80
N PRO A 57 -14.67 4.28 0.36
CA PRO A 57 -14.67 5.73 0.44
C PRO A 57 -13.31 6.40 0.16
N ASP A 58 -12.21 5.64 0.18
CA ASP A 58 -10.87 6.18 -0.04
C ASP A 58 -10.06 5.35 -1.07
N ILE A 59 -9.24 6.07 -1.83
CA ILE A 59 -8.22 5.50 -2.72
C ILE A 59 -6.82 6.02 -2.40
N TYR A 60 -6.68 7.09 -1.61
CA TYR A 60 -5.39 7.71 -1.32
C TYR A 60 -4.40 6.70 -0.73
N HIS A 61 -4.85 5.86 0.21
CA HIS A 61 -3.96 4.90 0.85
C HIS A 61 -3.54 3.74 -0.04
N SER A 62 -4.48 3.12 -0.77
CA SER A 62 -4.18 2.01 -1.68
C SER A 62 -3.33 2.49 -2.85
N PHE A 63 -3.63 3.66 -3.42
CA PHE A 63 -2.82 4.28 -4.46
C PHE A 63 -1.39 4.56 -3.97
N ASN A 64 -1.23 5.16 -2.78
CA ASN A 64 0.09 5.44 -2.24
C ASN A 64 0.89 4.17 -1.96
N ALA A 65 0.26 3.09 -1.50
CA ALA A 65 0.92 1.81 -1.29
C ALA A 65 1.50 1.24 -2.60
N CYS A 66 0.78 1.38 -3.72
CA CYS A 66 1.24 0.95 -5.05
C CYS A 66 2.34 1.84 -5.63
N ILE A 67 2.22 3.17 -5.50
CA ILE A 67 3.07 4.11 -6.22
C ILE A 67 4.36 4.45 -5.48
N MET A 68 4.32 4.61 -4.15
CA MET A 68 5.47 5.06 -3.37
C MET A 68 6.74 4.20 -3.55
N PRO A 69 6.68 2.85 -3.68
CA PRO A 69 7.88 2.04 -3.91
C PRO A 69 8.58 2.32 -5.24
N LEU A 70 7.85 2.88 -6.21
CA LEU A 70 8.33 3.21 -7.55
C LEU A 70 8.97 4.60 -7.62
N LEU A 71 8.81 5.41 -6.57
CA LEU A 71 9.32 6.77 -6.51
C LEU A 71 10.64 6.84 -5.73
N PRO A 72 11.52 7.82 -6.03
CA PRO A 72 12.66 8.12 -5.18
C PRO A 72 12.20 8.48 -3.77
N LEU A 73 12.87 7.95 -2.74
CA LEU A 73 12.57 8.30 -1.36
C LEU A 73 13.01 9.75 -1.08
N LYS A 74 12.03 10.63 -0.81
CA LYS A 74 12.20 12.05 -0.47
C LYS A 74 11.33 12.40 0.73
N SER A 75 11.38 13.65 1.17
CA SER A 75 10.60 14.15 2.31
C SER A 75 9.08 14.14 2.10
N SER A 76 8.59 14.14 0.85
CA SER A 76 7.17 14.08 0.52
C SER A 76 6.93 13.54 -0.89
N PHE A 77 5.69 13.13 -1.18
CA PHE A 77 5.27 12.69 -2.52
C PHE A 77 5.57 13.74 -3.59
N ILE A 78 5.27 15.02 -3.31
CA ILE A 78 5.54 16.12 -4.24
C ILE A 78 7.05 16.31 -4.46
N ALA A 79 7.86 16.19 -3.40
CA ALA A 79 9.31 16.24 -3.54
C ALA A 79 9.84 15.09 -4.42
N SER A 80 9.30 13.88 -4.24
CA SER A 80 9.63 12.73 -5.10
C SER A 80 9.26 13.00 -6.56
N ALA A 81 8.03 13.46 -6.83
CA ALA A 81 7.56 13.76 -8.18
C ALA A 81 8.38 14.88 -8.86
N LEU A 82 8.69 15.95 -8.14
CA LEU A 82 9.55 17.03 -8.64
C LEU A 82 10.96 16.53 -8.97
N SER A 83 11.51 15.61 -8.18
CA SER A 83 12.84 15.03 -8.45
C SER A 83 12.88 14.15 -9.71
N MET A 84 11.71 13.73 -10.21
CA MET A 84 11.57 12.99 -11.46
C MET A 84 11.31 13.90 -12.66
N ARG A 85 10.86 15.14 -12.44
CA ARG A 85 10.73 16.17 -13.49
C ARG A 85 12.11 16.77 -13.78
N GLY A 86 12.85 16.15 -14.69
CA GLY A 86 14.17 16.65 -15.11
C GLY A 86 15.19 15.56 -15.41
N LYS A 87 14.85 14.66 -16.32
CA LYS A 87 15.76 13.96 -17.23
C LYS A 87 15.17 14.03 -18.63
#